data_AF-A0A7C8ECV7-F1
#
_entry.id   AF-A0A7C8ECV7-F1
#
_cell.length_a   1.000
_cell.length_b   1.000
_cell.length_c   1.000
_cell.angle_alpha   90.00
_cell.angle_beta   90.00
_cell.angle_gamma   90.00
#
_symmetry.space_group_name_H-M   'P 1'
#
loop_
_entity.id
_entity.type
_entity.pdbx_description
1 polymer ?
#
loop_
_entity_poly.entity_id
_entity_poly.type
_entity_poly.pdbx_seq_one_letter_code
_entity_poly.pdbx_strand_id
1 'polypeptide(L)' 'GSYIIAMGIDKVIVDLYGNNPDAFELTKIKGLFLPEGFGNTHKVLVQYKGMRNFSLKGFSLNNSLKRL' A
#
# COMPACT_ATOMS: atom_id res chain seq x y z
N GLY A 1 -1.01 -5.22 -0.68
CA GLY A 1 -0.35 -4.98 0.63
C GLY A 1 0.84 -4.06 0.54
N SER A 2 2.00 -4.54 0.09
CA SER A 2 3.25 -3.76 0.07
C SER A 2 3.12 -2.39 -0.59
N TYR A 3 2.32 -2.28 -1.67
CA TYR A 3 2.05 -1.00 -2.33
C TYR A 3 1.40 0.05 -1.42
N ILE A 4 0.35 -0.34 -0.68
CA ILE A 4 -0.39 0.56 0.21
C ILE A 4 0.51 1.02 1.38
N ILE A 5 1.30 0.09 1.94
CA ILE A 5 2.25 0.41 3.00
C ILE A 5 3.31 1.39 2.48
N ALA A 6 3.89 1.12 1.31
CA ALA A 6 4.90 1.99 0.71
C ALA A 6 4.36 3.40 0.41
N MET A 7 3.07 3.53 0.10
CA MET A 7 2.43 4.83 -0.11
C MET A 7 2.27 5.63 1.19
N GLY A 8 2.34 5.00 2.36
CA GLY A 8 2.29 5.67 3.67
C GLY A 8 0.90 5.63 4.30
N ILE A 9 0.29 4.44 4.33
CA ILE A 9 -1.03 4.23 4.96
C ILE A 9 -1.04 4.60 6.44
N ASP A 10 0.11 4.48 7.13
CA ASP A 10 0.31 4.93 8.51
C ASP A 10 -0.11 6.39 8.72
N LYS A 11 0.24 7.28 7.79
CA LYS A 11 -0.13 8.70 7.85
C LYS A 11 -1.62 8.89 7.70
N VAL A 12 -2.24 8.17 6.75
CA VAL A 12 -3.69 8.22 6.53
C VAL A 12 -4.45 7.71 7.75
N ILE A 13 -3.92 6.69 8.45
CA ILE A 13 -4.49 6.20 9.71
C ILE A 13 -4.47 7.29 10.77
N VAL A 14 -3.33 7.98 10.92
CA VAL A 14 -3.19 9.08 11.88
C VAL A 14 -4.13 10.25 11.52
N ASP A 15 -4.26 10.58 10.24
CA ASP A 15 -5.15 11.66 9.78
C ASP A 15 -6.63 11.34 10.04
N LEU A 16 -7.03 10.06 9.91
CA LEU A 16 -8.41 9.63 10.09
C LEU A 16 -8.80 9.41 11.56
N TYR A 17 -7.88 8.90 12.37
CA TYR A 17 -8.19 8.35 13.69
C TYR A 17 -7.31 8.93 14.81
N GLY A 18 -6.39 9.84 14.49
CA GLY A 18 -5.44 10.42 15.43
C GLY A 18 -4.29 9.48 15.78
N ASN A 19 -3.47 9.88 16.76
CA ASN A 19 -2.26 9.15 17.16
C ASN A 19 -2.53 7.85 17.93
N ASN A 20 -3.76 7.64 18.39
CA ASN A 20 -4.13 6.45 19.17
C ASN A 20 -5.47 5.88 18.67
N PRO A 21 -5.49 5.33 17.46
CA PRO A 21 -6.70 4.75 16.88
C PRO A 21 -7.17 3.55 17.70
N ASP A 22 -8.49 3.45 17.91
CA ASP A 22 -9.08 2.26 18.52
C ASP A 22 -8.85 1.01 17.64
N ALA A 23 -8.70 -0.14 18.29
CA ALA A 23 -8.47 -1.43 17.65
C ALA A 23 -9.60 -1.79 16.68
N PHE A 24 -10.84 -1.39 16.97
CA PHE A 24 -11.98 -1.63 16.09
C PHE A 24 -11.83 -0.85 14.77
N GLU A 25 -11.46 0.43 14.84
CA GLU A 25 -11.23 1.27 13.66
C GLU A 25 -10.06 0.74 12.81
N LEU A 26 -8.96 0.34 13.44
CA LEU A 26 -7.84 -0.31 12.74
C LEU A 26 -8.26 -1.59 12.02
N THR A 27 -9.21 -2.33 12.57
CA THR A 27 -9.66 -3.59 11.96
C THR A 27 -10.37 -3.37 10.63
N LYS A 28 -11.07 -2.23 10.46
CA LYS A 28 -11.76 -1.87 9.21
C LYS A 28 -10.80 -1.69 8.02
N ILE A 29 -9.54 -1.32 8.29
CA ILE A 29 -8.54 -1.01 7.25
C ILE A 29 -7.47 -2.10 7.08
N LYS A 30 -7.23 -2.93 8.10
CA LYS A 30 -6.20 -3.99 8.09
C LYS A 30 -6.32 -4.91 6.89
N GLY A 31 -7.55 -5.23 6.48
CA GLY A 31 -7.81 -6.06 5.31
C GLY A 31 -7.21 -5.54 4.00
N LEU A 32 -6.93 -4.23 3.89
CA LEU A 32 -6.34 -3.65 2.67
C LEU A 32 -4.87 -4.06 2.47
N PHE A 33 -4.13 -4.27 3.56
CA PHE A 33 -2.69 -4.46 3.48
C PHE A 33 -2.16 -5.75 4.11
N LEU A 34 -2.93 -6.41 4.99
CA LEU A 34 -2.56 -7.69 5.57
C LEU A 34 -2.69 -8.86 4.59
N PRO A 35 -1.81 -9.89 4.68
CA PRO A 35 -1.83 -11.08 3.83
C PRO A 35 -3.18 -11.79 3.75
N GLU A 36 -3.90 -11.87 4.87
CA GLU A 36 -5.18 -12.56 5.02
C GLU A 36 -6.32 -11.87 4.25
N GLY A 37 -6.13 -10.60 3.86
CA GLY A 37 -7.05 -9.85 3.01
C GLY A 37 -6.48 -9.57 1.61
N PHE A 38 -6.48 -8.29 1.23
CA PHE A 38 -5.99 -7.81 -0.06
C PHE A 38 -4.47 -7.62 -0.11
N GLY A 39 -3.76 -7.96 0.98
CA GLY A 39 -2.31 -7.86 1.08
C GLY A 39 -1.58 -8.57 -0.05
N ASN A 40 -1.96 -9.83 -0.30
CA ASN A 40 -1.31 -10.71 -1.26
C ASN A 40 -2.17 -11.03 -2.48
N THR A 41 -3.49 -10.98 -2.35
CA THR A 41 -4.45 -11.34 -3.40
C THR A 41 -4.58 -10.26 -4.48
N HIS A 42 -4.40 -8.98 -4.12
CA HIS A 42 -4.53 -7.86 -5.05
C HIS A 42 -3.16 -7.35 -5.50
N LYS A 43 -3.02 -7.11 -6.80
CA LYS A 43 -1.80 -6.60 -7.46
C LYS A 43 -2.06 -5.22 -8.04
N VAL A 44 -1.02 -4.38 -8.05
CA VAL A 44 -1.06 -3.03 -8.61
C VAL A 44 -0.08 -2.97 -9.78
N LEU A 45 -0.59 -2.57 -10.93
CA LEU A 45 0.19 -2.32 -12.14
C LEU A 45 0.07 -0.85 -12.49
N VAL A 46 1.19 -0.19 -12.75
CA VAL A 46 1.22 1.20 -13.22
C VAL A 46 1.93 1.22 -14.56
N GLN A 47 1.26 1.76 -15.57
CA GLN A 47 1.84 2.01 -16.89
C GLN A 47 1.97 3.52 -17.10
N TYR A 48 3.10 3.94 -17.65
CA TYR A 48 3.42 5.33 -17.90
C TYR A 48 3.95 5.50 -19.31
N LYS A 49 3.61 6.63 -19.95
CA LYS A 49 4.13 7.03 -21.26
C LYS A 49 5.01 8.26 -21.13
N GLY A 50 6.30 8.10 -21.43
CA GLY A 50 7.28 9.16 -21.52
C GLY A 50 8.70 8.59 -21.43
N MET A 51 9.72 9.42 -21.63
CA MET A 51 11.11 8.93 -21.77
C MET A 51 11.92 8.90 -20.46
N ARG A 52 11.34 9.37 -19.36
CA ARG A 52 12.04 9.44 -18.08
C ARG A 52 11.82 8.17 -17.27
N ASN A 53 12.91 7.67 -16.70
CA ASN A 53 12.86 6.61 -15.70
C ASN A 53 12.49 7.23 -14.35
N PHE A 54 11.47 6.67 -13.69
CA PHE A 54 11.04 7.07 -12.36
C PHE A 54 11.09 5.88 -11.42
N SER A 55 11.51 6.13 -10.18
CA SER A 55 11.23 5.22 -9.07
C SER A 55 9.93 5.68 -8.42
N LEU A 56 8.93 4.81 -8.41
CA LEU A 56 7.63 5.10 -7.83
C LEU A 56 7.62 4.65 -6.37
N LYS A 57 7.26 5.56 -5.46
CA LYS A 57 7.21 5.30 -4.01
C LYS A 57 6.43 4.03 -3.68
N GLY A 58 5.28 3.80 -4.32
CA GLY A 58 4.45 2.61 -4.09
C GLY A 58 5.13 1.27 -4.40
N PHE A 59 6.26 1.26 -5.14
CA PHE A 59 7.00 0.04 -5.48
C PHE A 59 8.34 -0.09 -4.73
N SER A 60 8.60 0.77 -3.74
CA SER A 60 9.88 0.80 -3.01
C SER A 60 10.10 -0.40 -2.09
N LEU A 61 9.03 -0.96 -1.50
CA LEU A 61 9.12 -2.12 -0.60
C LEU A 61 9.20 -3.45 -1.35
N ASN A 62 8.49 -3.58 -2.46
CA ASN A 62 8.46 -4.79 -3.27
C ASN A 62 7.99 -4.44 -4.69
N ASN A 63 8.79 -4.82 -5.69
CA ASN A 63 8.46 -4.67 -7.11
C ASN A 63 8.67 -5.99 -7.85
N SER A 64 7.57 -6.62 -8.28
CA SER A 64 7.59 -7.92 -8.98
C SER A 64 7.63 -7.79 -10.51
N LEU A 65 8.24 -6.74 -11.07
CA LEU A 65 8.28 -6.48 -12.52
C LEU A 65 8.73 -7.69 -13.37
N LYS A 66 9.62 -8.52 -12.83
CA LYS A 66 10.18 -9.70 -13.52
C LYS A 66 9.26 -10.94 -13.48
N ARG A 67 8.15 -10.86 -12.75
CA ARG A 67 7.19 -11.95 -12.53
C ARG A 67 5.79 -11.34 -12.50
N LEU A 68 5.31 -10.98 -13.69
CA LEU A 68 3.94 -10.53 -13.95
C LEU A 68 3.02 -11.75 -14.11
#